data_AF-A0A0J1GMM0-F1
#
_entry.id   AF-A0A0J1GMM0-F1
#
_cell.length_a   1.000
_cell.length_b   1.000
_cell.length_c   1.000
_cell.angle_alpha   90.00
_cell.angle_beta   90.00
_cell.angle_gamma   90.00
#
_symmetry.space_group_name_H-M   'P 1'
#
loop_
_entity.id
_entity.type
_entity.pdbx_description
1 polymer ?
#
loop_
_entity_poly.entity_id
_entity_poly.type
_entity_poly.pdbx_seq_one_letter_code
_entity_poly.pdbx_strand_id
1 'polypeptide(L)'
;MSDVQDVLLKMKLLIPKKHVILVSHMRANTSVTSHVIGSHPDISGYYEMHIGYYSWKSFINQKLKFHEQNTEEPSTPVYFDKVLHSEHYVNPALFDNKNALLLIALREPMATINSIVKLYTKNNPAHPCATPQHAAEYYRDRVNDIADFAQQVPREPGFLYYDAEDITRHSKQTLEKIQHYMGLAQPFPEDYRQFSKTGERFAGDSSQHIHAGKILNKEGDTTRPDIDDALLQECQDAYVRCRTLLKSRSWAEESAAISSVNEI
;
A
#
# COMPACT_ATOMS: atom_id res chain seq x y z
N MET A 1 23.38 26.28 12.95
CA MET A 1 21.91 26.11 13.10
C MET A 1 21.41 24.77 12.57
N SER A 2 22.15 24.09 11.67
CA SER A 2 21.84 22.72 11.19
C SER A 2 21.88 21.66 12.29
N ASP A 3 22.93 21.66 13.13
CA ASP A 3 23.19 20.51 14.02
C ASP A 3 22.14 20.36 15.13
N VAL A 4 21.61 21.47 15.65
CA VAL A 4 20.56 21.45 16.67
C VAL A 4 19.22 21.01 16.06
N GLN A 5 18.90 21.44 14.84
CA GLN A 5 17.70 21.01 14.14
C GLN A 5 17.76 19.51 13.80
N ASP A 6 18.91 19.03 13.37
CA ASP A 6 19.15 17.61 13.09
C ASP A 6 19.05 16.74 14.35
N VAL A 7 19.60 17.20 15.47
CA VAL A 7 19.47 16.50 16.76
C VAL A 7 18.01 16.47 17.22
N LEU A 8 17.30 17.61 17.14
CA LEU A 8 15.88 17.68 17.51
C LEU A 8 15.00 16.81 16.61
N LEU A 9 15.28 16.76 15.30
CA LEU A 9 14.59 15.86 14.38
C LEU A 9 14.85 14.41 14.77
N LYS A 10 16.11 13.99 14.94
CA LYS A 10 16.47 12.63 15.35
C LYS A 10 15.79 12.23 16.66
N MET A 11 15.70 13.13 17.64
CA MET A 11 14.95 12.88 18.89
C MET A 11 13.45 12.68 18.61
N LYS A 12 12.83 13.53 17.78
CA LYS A 12 11.42 13.36 17.38
C LYS A 12 11.18 12.03 16.65
N LEU A 13 12.14 11.57 15.85
CA LEU A 13 12.04 10.29 15.15
C LEU A 13 12.14 9.07 16.09
N LEU A 14 12.65 9.21 17.31
CA LEU A 14 12.65 8.13 18.30
C LEU A 14 11.34 8.01 19.08
N ILE A 15 10.52 9.07 19.09
CA ILE A 15 9.21 9.05 19.76
C ILE A 15 8.31 8.01 19.06
N PRO A 16 7.56 7.16 19.81
CA PRO A 16 6.57 6.27 19.24
C PRO A 16 5.55 7.03 18.38
N LYS A 17 5.26 6.52 17.19
CA LYS A 17 4.31 7.07 16.22
C LYS A 17 3.39 5.96 15.75
N LYS A 18 2.30 6.33 15.08
CA LYS A 18 1.45 5.34 14.39
C LYS A 18 2.10 4.99 13.06
N HIS A 19 2.06 3.72 12.68
CA HIS A 19 2.64 3.20 11.45
C HIS A 19 1.54 2.53 10.63
N VAL A 20 1.47 2.84 9.34
CA VAL A 20 0.49 2.28 8.42
C VAL A 20 1.26 1.63 7.29
N ILE A 21 1.04 0.33 7.11
CA ILE A 21 1.68 -0.44 6.05
C ILE A 21 0.59 -0.87 5.06
N LEU A 22 0.75 -0.52 3.79
CA LEU A 22 -0.07 -1.02 2.70
C LEU A 22 0.59 -2.23 2.06
N VAL A 23 0.05 -3.43 2.28
CA VAL A 23 0.48 -4.65 1.59
C VAL A 23 -0.36 -4.83 0.33
N SER A 24 0.29 -4.93 -0.82
CA SER A 24 -0.39 -5.12 -2.11
C SER A 24 0.56 -5.74 -3.14
N HIS A 25 0.26 -5.60 -4.42
CA HIS A 25 1.08 -6.04 -5.54
C HIS A 25 1.32 -4.88 -6.52
N MET A 26 2.25 -5.08 -7.47
CA MET A 26 2.48 -4.11 -8.53
C MET A 26 1.18 -3.79 -9.28
N ARG A 27 1.04 -2.52 -9.68
CA ARG A 27 -0.05 -2.01 -10.53
C ARG A 27 -1.46 -2.08 -9.92
N ALA A 28 -1.59 -2.20 -8.60
CA ALA A 28 -2.84 -2.14 -7.86
C ALA A 28 -3.26 -0.70 -7.44
N ASN A 29 -3.02 0.32 -8.29
CA ASN A 29 -3.29 1.74 -7.96
C ASN A 29 -2.64 2.25 -6.65
N THR A 30 -1.64 1.54 -6.14
CA THR A 30 -0.99 1.83 -4.86
C THR A 30 -0.26 3.17 -4.90
N SER A 31 0.31 3.57 -6.04
CA SER A 31 0.94 4.89 -6.16
C SER A 31 -0.04 6.04 -5.98
N VAL A 32 -1.22 6.00 -6.61
CA VAL A 32 -2.27 7.02 -6.40
C VAL A 32 -2.73 7.01 -4.95
N THR A 33 -2.99 5.83 -4.39
CA THR A 33 -3.35 5.67 -2.98
C THR A 33 -2.31 6.33 -2.06
N SER A 34 -1.03 6.04 -2.26
CA SER A 34 0.05 6.59 -1.43
C SER A 34 0.20 8.10 -1.57
N HIS A 35 -0.05 8.67 -2.75
CA HIS A 35 -0.02 10.13 -2.93
C HIS A 35 -1.18 10.80 -2.18
N VAL A 36 -2.39 10.24 -2.27
CA VAL A 36 -3.55 10.75 -1.52
C VAL A 36 -3.31 10.66 -0.01
N ILE A 37 -2.89 9.49 0.48
CA ILE A 37 -2.61 9.27 1.90
C ILE A 37 -1.48 10.20 2.38
N GLY A 38 -0.36 10.24 1.68
CA GLY A 38 0.78 11.08 2.07
C GLY A 38 0.50 12.58 1.94
N SER A 39 -0.57 13.00 1.25
CA SER A 39 -0.98 14.41 1.16
C SER A 39 -1.67 14.90 2.43
N HIS A 40 -2.06 13.99 3.32
CA HIS A 40 -2.67 14.35 4.58
C HIS A 40 -1.64 14.99 5.53
N PRO A 41 -1.95 16.12 6.21
CA PRO A 41 -0.98 16.86 7.02
C PRO A 41 -0.40 16.06 8.20
N ASP A 42 -1.14 15.08 8.71
CA ASP A 42 -0.71 14.21 9.81
C ASP A 42 0.08 12.97 9.37
N ILE A 43 0.41 12.84 8.07
CA ILE A 43 1.04 11.63 7.51
C ILE A 43 2.37 11.96 6.82
N SER A 44 3.42 11.24 7.20
CA SER A 44 4.72 11.20 6.53
C SER A 44 4.86 9.89 5.76
N GLY A 45 5.05 9.96 4.44
CA GLY A 45 5.25 8.77 3.60
C GLY A 45 4.27 8.69 2.45
N TYR A 46 4.76 8.37 1.25
CA TYR A 46 3.98 8.37 0.00
C TYR A 46 4.57 7.46 -1.11
N TYR A 47 5.69 6.81 -0.85
CA TYR A 47 6.40 5.94 -1.80
C TYR A 47 6.77 4.61 -1.13
N GLU A 48 7.26 3.64 -1.91
CA GLU A 48 7.75 2.36 -1.37
C GLU A 48 9.20 2.50 -0.94
N MET A 49 9.50 2.20 0.33
CA MET A 49 10.86 2.31 0.84
C MET A 49 11.75 1.10 0.55
N HIS A 50 11.17 0.01 0.04
CA HIS A 50 11.86 -1.26 -0.21
C HIS A 50 12.63 -1.77 1.03
N ILE A 51 11.91 -1.90 2.15
CA ILE A 51 12.44 -2.45 3.40
C ILE A 51 11.55 -3.55 4.00
N GLY A 52 12.18 -4.47 4.73
CA GLY A 52 11.49 -5.45 5.56
C GLY A 52 11.11 -4.92 6.94
N TYR A 53 9.94 -5.35 7.39
CA TYR A 53 9.33 -5.07 8.69
C TYR A 53 9.38 -6.31 9.58
N TYR A 54 10.52 -6.53 10.24
CA TYR A 54 10.77 -7.74 11.04
C TYR A 54 10.34 -7.60 12.51
N SER A 55 10.43 -6.38 13.05
CA SER A 55 10.10 -6.06 14.44
C SER A 55 9.76 -4.58 14.58
N TRP A 56 9.38 -4.14 15.78
CA TRP A 56 9.12 -2.72 16.06
C TRP A 56 10.30 -1.80 15.72
N LYS A 57 11.54 -2.32 15.70
CA LYS A 57 12.74 -1.56 15.29
C LYS A 57 12.69 -1.16 13.82
N SER A 58 12.01 -1.94 12.97
CA SER A 58 11.80 -1.59 11.56
C SER A 58 10.99 -0.29 11.41
N PHE A 59 10.13 0.05 12.37
CA PHE A 59 9.41 1.33 12.36
C PHE A 59 10.30 2.54 12.65
N ILE A 60 11.37 2.36 13.42
CA ILE A 60 12.41 3.40 13.56
C ILE A 60 13.16 3.54 12.24
N ASN A 61 13.54 2.42 11.61
CA ASN A 61 14.21 2.43 10.32
C ASN A 61 13.36 3.09 9.22
N GLN A 62 12.05 2.85 9.20
CA GLN A 62 11.10 3.52 8.30
C GLN A 62 11.17 5.04 8.45
N LYS A 63 11.10 5.55 9.69
CA LYS A 63 11.21 6.99 9.97
C LYS A 63 12.55 7.56 9.51
N LEU A 64 13.65 6.90 9.88
CA LEU A 64 14.99 7.35 9.51
C LEU A 64 15.19 7.40 7.99
N LYS A 65 14.83 6.33 7.27
CA LYS A 65 14.93 6.28 5.80
C LYS A 65 14.05 7.32 5.12
N PHE A 66 12.84 7.53 5.62
CA PHE A 66 11.95 8.56 5.07
C PHE A 66 12.62 9.94 5.13
N HIS A 67 13.14 10.32 6.30
CA HIS A 67 13.76 11.64 6.52
C HIS A 67 15.15 11.79 5.91
N GLU A 68 15.90 10.70 5.74
CA GLU A 68 17.14 10.70 4.96
C GLU A 68 16.87 11.09 3.49
N GLN A 69 15.75 10.63 2.94
CA GLN A 69 15.37 10.86 1.56
C GLN A 69 14.43 12.05 1.34
N ASN A 70 13.92 12.64 2.42
CA ASN A 70 12.95 13.75 2.40
C ASN A 70 13.25 14.71 3.56
N THR A 71 14.43 15.34 3.53
CA THR A 71 14.96 16.15 4.64
C THR A 71 14.10 17.36 5.02
N GLU A 72 13.25 17.82 4.10
CA GLU A 72 12.34 18.96 4.31
C GLU A 72 10.96 18.53 4.82
N GLU A 73 10.61 17.25 4.77
CA GLU A 73 9.31 16.78 5.25
C GLU A 73 9.26 16.80 6.79
N PRO A 74 8.14 17.22 7.40
CA PRO A 74 8.02 17.23 8.85
C PRO A 74 7.91 15.81 9.41
N SER A 75 8.33 15.64 10.67
CA SER A 75 7.95 14.44 11.43
C SER A 75 6.51 14.57 11.91
N THR A 76 5.61 13.77 11.36
CA THR A 76 4.18 13.77 11.68
C THR A 76 3.80 12.69 12.71
N PRO A 77 2.53 12.65 13.17
CA PRO A 77 2.02 11.58 14.05
C PRO A 77 1.95 10.19 13.41
N VAL A 78 1.80 10.09 12.08
CA VAL A 78 1.59 8.83 11.36
C VAL A 78 2.64 8.65 10.26
N TYR A 79 3.24 7.47 10.15
CA TYR A 79 4.14 7.11 9.05
C TYR A 79 3.51 6.05 8.15
N PHE A 80 3.54 6.31 6.85
CA PHE A 80 2.99 5.41 5.84
C PHE A 80 4.11 4.81 4.98
N ASP A 81 3.98 3.53 4.64
CA ASP A 81 4.77 2.87 3.60
C ASP A 81 3.91 1.82 2.89
N LYS A 82 4.33 1.42 1.69
CA LYS A 82 3.72 0.30 0.96
C LYS A 82 4.74 -0.79 0.73
N VAL A 83 4.27 -2.03 0.69
CA VAL A 83 5.07 -3.23 0.42
C VAL A 83 4.40 -4.03 -0.69
N LEU A 84 4.99 -3.97 -1.88
CA LEU A 84 4.40 -4.54 -3.10
C LEU A 84 5.03 -5.87 -3.53
N HIS A 85 6.21 -6.18 -3.00
CA HIS A 85 7.02 -7.32 -3.41
C HIS A 85 7.31 -8.23 -2.20
N SER A 86 7.28 -9.55 -2.43
CA SER A 86 7.48 -10.56 -1.38
C SER A 86 8.90 -10.61 -0.82
N GLU A 87 9.88 -10.02 -1.53
CA GLU A 87 11.25 -9.82 -1.04
C GLU A 87 11.34 -8.91 0.20
N HIS A 88 10.33 -8.07 0.43
CA HIS A 88 10.22 -7.19 1.59
C HIS A 88 9.30 -7.82 2.64
N TYR A 89 9.88 -8.65 3.52
CA TYR A 89 9.11 -9.37 4.54
C TYR A 89 8.35 -8.41 5.49
N VAL A 90 7.12 -8.75 5.85
CA VAL A 90 6.35 -8.06 6.90
C VAL A 90 5.92 -9.08 7.93
N ASN A 91 6.36 -8.89 9.18
CA ASN A 91 5.99 -9.74 10.30
C ASN A 91 4.53 -9.48 10.70
N PRO A 92 3.61 -10.46 10.58
CA PRO A 92 2.20 -10.27 10.94
C PRO A 92 1.99 -9.86 12.41
N ALA A 93 2.88 -10.29 13.31
CA ALA A 93 2.82 -9.95 14.73
C ALA A 93 3.03 -8.45 15.02
N LEU A 94 3.52 -7.66 14.05
CA LEU A 94 3.64 -6.21 14.22
C LEU A 94 2.28 -5.53 14.40
N PHE A 95 1.20 -6.13 13.89
CA PHE A 95 -0.15 -5.57 13.94
C PHE A 95 -0.95 -5.98 15.19
N ASP A 96 -0.31 -6.70 16.12
CA ASP A 96 -0.80 -6.85 17.50
C ASP A 96 -0.55 -5.57 18.32
N ASN A 97 0.31 -4.67 17.81
CA ASN A 97 0.64 -3.41 18.43
C ASN A 97 -0.38 -2.32 18.05
N LYS A 98 -0.93 -1.61 19.05
CA LYS A 98 -1.84 -0.46 18.85
C LYS A 98 -1.26 0.67 17.98
N ASN A 99 0.05 0.72 17.81
CA ASN A 99 0.75 1.71 16.99
C ASN A 99 0.97 1.27 15.53
N ALA A 100 0.47 0.12 15.10
CA ALA A 100 0.59 -0.35 13.72
C ALA A 100 -0.79 -0.68 13.13
N LEU A 101 -1.02 -0.25 11.90
CA LEU A 101 -2.20 -0.58 11.11
C LEU A 101 -1.79 -1.18 9.78
N LEU A 102 -2.62 -2.11 9.31
CA LEU A 102 -2.45 -2.78 8.04
C LEU A 102 -3.58 -2.43 7.08
N LEU A 103 -3.21 -1.97 5.89
CA LEU A 103 -4.08 -1.88 4.73
C LEU A 103 -3.69 -2.99 3.75
N ILE A 104 -4.69 -3.62 3.12
CA ILE A 104 -4.47 -4.59 2.04
C ILE A 104 -5.31 -4.19 0.83
N ALA A 105 -4.70 -4.23 -0.36
CA ALA A 105 -5.40 -3.96 -1.61
C ALA A 105 -5.07 -5.00 -2.68
N LEU A 106 -6.08 -5.42 -3.44
CA LEU A 106 -5.92 -6.29 -4.62
C LEU A 106 -6.60 -5.69 -5.84
N ARG A 107 -6.07 -6.00 -7.02
CA ARG A 107 -6.67 -5.66 -8.31
C ARG A 107 -6.88 -6.92 -9.14
N GLU A 108 -7.87 -6.91 -10.03
CA GLU A 108 -8.18 -8.03 -10.94
C GLU A 108 -6.94 -8.43 -11.80
N PRO A 109 -6.71 -9.74 -12.01
CA PRO A 109 -5.51 -10.26 -12.65
C PRO A 109 -5.27 -9.75 -14.07
N MET A 110 -6.25 -9.78 -14.98
CA MET A 110 -6.03 -9.41 -16.39
C MET A 110 -5.58 -7.95 -16.50
N ALA A 111 -6.29 -7.05 -15.82
CA ALA A 111 -5.93 -5.64 -15.76
C ALA A 111 -4.52 -5.42 -15.18
N THR A 112 -4.15 -6.22 -14.19
CA THR A 112 -2.84 -6.14 -13.54
C THR A 112 -1.72 -6.65 -14.43
N ILE A 113 -1.86 -7.84 -15.00
CA ILE A 113 -0.90 -8.51 -15.88
C ILE A 113 -0.59 -7.61 -17.07
N ASN A 114 -1.63 -7.12 -17.77
CA ASN A 114 -1.46 -6.20 -18.90
C ASN A 114 -0.74 -4.92 -18.48
N SER A 115 -1.03 -4.39 -17.28
CA SER A 115 -0.36 -3.20 -16.79
C SER A 115 1.11 -3.45 -16.42
N ILE A 116 1.45 -4.62 -15.90
CA ILE A 116 2.83 -5.04 -15.59
C ILE A 116 3.63 -5.15 -16.89
N VAL A 117 3.11 -5.89 -17.87
CA VAL A 117 3.74 -6.06 -19.18
C VAL A 117 4.03 -4.69 -19.81
N LYS A 118 3.01 -3.83 -19.91
CA LYS A 118 3.16 -2.47 -20.45
C LYS A 118 4.23 -1.65 -19.73
N LEU A 119 4.33 -1.76 -18.40
CA LEU A 119 5.34 -1.05 -17.62
C LEU A 119 6.75 -1.52 -18.01
N TYR A 120 6.99 -2.82 -18.00
CA TYR A 120 8.31 -3.39 -18.23
C TYR A 120 8.73 -3.32 -19.69
N THR A 121 7.84 -3.60 -20.64
CA THR A 121 8.12 -3.41 -22.07
C THR A 121 8.54 -1.98 -22.37
N LYS A 122 7.99 -0.98 -21.66
CA LYS A 122 8.37 0.42 -21.84
C LYS A 122 9.69 0.79 -21.14
N ASN A 123 9.85 0.40 -19.87
CA ASN A 123 10.91 0.95 -19.01
C ASN A 123 12.13 0.03 -18.84
N ASN A 124 11.96 -1.28 -19.01
CA ASN A 124 13.03 -2.27 -18.91
C ASN A 124 12.67 -3.54 -19.71
N PRO A 125 12.79 -3.52 -21.05
CA PRO A 125 12.33 -4.61 -21.92
C PRO A 125 13.02 -5.96 -21.66
N ALA A 126 14.22 -5.94 -21.06
CA ALA A 126 14.97 -7.15 -20.71
C ALA A 126 14.47 -7.82 -19.41
N HIS A 127 13.59 -7.17 -18.65
CA HIS A 127 13.04 -7.74 -17.43
C HIS A 127 12.05 -8.88 -17.75
N PRO A 128 12.06 -10.01 -17.00
CA PRO A 128 11.15 -11.13 -17.27
C PRO A 128 9.67 -10.73 -17.37
N CYS A 129 9.21 -9.87 -16.45
CA CYS A 129 7.85 -9.34 -16.44
C CYS A 129 7.48 -8.42 -17.62
N ALA A 130 8.38 -8.19 -18.59
CA ALA A 130 8.02 -7.62 -19.89
C ALA A 130 7.26 -8.63 -20.78
N THR A 131 7.15 -9.89 -20.34
CA THR A 131 6.36 -10.95 -21.00
C THR A 131 5.07 -11.25 -20.21
N PRO A 132 3.94 -11.55 -20.88
CA PRO A 132 2.70 -11.92 -20.21
C PRO A 132 2.84 -13.12 -19.26
N GLN A 133 3.59 -14.15 -19.67
CA GLN A 133 3.83 -15.37 -18.89
C GLN A 133 4.41 -15.05 -17.50
N HIS A 134 5.58 -14.41 -17.45
CA HIS A 134 6.23 -14.10 -16.17
C HIS A 134 5.48 -13.04 -15.35
N ALA A 135 4.75 -12.12 -16.01
CA ALA A 135 3.90 -11.16 -15.32
C ALA A 135 2.71 -11.86 -14.61
N ALA A 136 2.14 -12.89 -15.24
CA ALA A 136 1.08 -13.72 -14.67
C ALA A 136 1.60 -14.60 -13.52
N GLU A 137 2.76 -15.23 -13.68
CA GLU A 137 3.42 -15.99 -12.61
C GLU A 137 3.71 -15.11 -11.38
N TYR A 138 4.31 -13.93 -11.59
CA TYR A 138 4.52 -12.95 -10.52
C TYR A 138 3.20 -12.58 -9.82
N TYR A 139 2.13 -12.33 -10.59
CA TYR A 139 0.84 -11.96 -10.02
C TYR A 139 0.28 -13.09 -9.14
N ARG A 140 0.23 -14.31 -9.68
CA ARG A 140 -0.26 -15.50 -8.98
C ARG A 140 0.49 -15.69 -7.66
N ASP A 141 1.82 -15.70 -7.73
CA ASP A 141 2.68 -15.96 -6.58
C ASP A 141 2.50 -14.87 -5.51
N ARG A 142 2.51 -13.60 -5.92
CA ARG A 142 2.32 -12.47 -4.99
C ARG A 142 0.94 -12.50 -4.31
N VAL A 143 -0.12 -12.82 -5.04
CA VAL A 143 -1.48 -12.89 -4.48
C VAL A 143 -1.61 -14.05 -3.48
N ASN A 144 -0.96 -15.19 -3.75
CA ASN A 144 -0.88 -16.29 -2.79
C ASN A 144 -0.11 -15.87 -1.53
N ASP A 145 1.04 -15.21 -1.66
CA ASP A 145 1.81 -14.71 -0.52
C ASP A 145 0.99 -13.73 0.36
N ILE A 146 0.19 -12.86 -0.27
CA ILE A 146 -0.71 -11.94 0.45
C ILE A 146 -1.79 -12.73 1.20
N ALA A 147 -2.33 -13.79 0.61
CA ALA A 147 -3.33 -14.63 1.26
C ALA A 147 -2.73 -15.31 2.51
N ASP A 148 -1.55 -15.90 2.38
CA ASP A 148 -0.85 -16.59 3.46
C ASP A 148 -0.44 -15.63 4.58
N PHE A 149 0.02 -14.44 4.21
CA PHE A 149 0.29 -13.36 5.15
C PHE A 149 -0.98 -12.94 5.91
N ALA A 150 -2.08 -12.67 5.20
CA ALA A 150 -3.33 -12.21 5.80
C ALA A 150 -3.96 -13.23 6.76
N GLN A 151 -3.71 -14.54 6.57
CA GLN A 151 -4.15 -15.57 7.50
C GLN A 151 -3.50 -15.44 8.88
N GLN A 152 -2.23 -15.00 8.90
CA GLN A 152 -1.39 -14.89 10.10
C GLN A 152 -1.57 -13.56 10.84
N VAL A 153 -2.20 -12.56 10.22
CA VAL A 153 -2.45 -11.27 10.87
C VAL A 153 -3.44 -11.45 12.04
N PRO A 154 -3.17 -10.87 13.22
CA PRO A 154 -4.10 -10.83 14.35
C PRO A 154 -5.50 -10.37 13.95
N ARG A 155 -6.54 -10.83 14.65
CA ARG A 155 -7.94 -10.50 14.31
C ARG A 155 -8.37 -9.11 14.74
N GLU A 156 -7.72 -8.54 15.76
CA GLU A 156 -8.06 -7.24 16.31
C GLU A 156 -6.80 -6.38 16.44
N PRO A 157 -6.75 -5.17 15.83
CA PRO A 157 -7.79 -4.57 14.98
C PRO A 157 -7.90 -5.22 13.59
N GLY A 158 -6.98 -6.13 13.23
CA GLY A 158 -6.96 -6.78 11.92
C GLY A 158 -6.33 -5.91 10.83
N PHE A 159 -6.92 -5.96 9.64
CA PHE A 159 -6.53 -5.15 8.49
C PHE A 159 -7.77 -4.59 7.80
N LEU A 160 -7.66 -3.42 7.17
CA LEU A 160 -8.69 -2.96 6.24
C LEU A 160 -8.34 -3.44 4.83
N TYR A 161 -9.28 -4.13 4.19
CA TYR A 161 -9.21 -4.50 2.78
C TYR A 161 -10.05 -3.57 1.89
N TYR A 162 -9.54 -3.24 0.71
CA TYR A 162 -10.31 -2.63 -0.37
C TYR A 162 -9.90 -3.18 -1.74
N ASP A 163 -10.84 -3.18 -2.69
CA ASP A 163 -10.52 -3.45 -4.09
C ASP A 163 -9.79 -2.24 -4.67
N ALA A 164 -8.63 -2.45 -5.30
CA ALA A 164 -7.77 -1.38 -5.79
C ALA A 164 -8.45 -0.47 -6.82
N GLU A 165 -9.43 -1.00 -7.55
CA GLU A 165 -10.26 -0.25 -8.49
C GLU A 165 -11.14 0.79 -7.79
N ASP A 166 -11.56 0.54 -6.55
CA ASP A 166 -12.46 1.40 -5.79
C ASP A 166 -11.81 2.73 -5.42
N ILE A 167 -10.47 2.80 -5.32
CA ILE A 167 -9.76 4.07 -5.12
C ILE A 167 -10.02 5.06 -6.27
N THR A 168 -10.32 4.55 -7.47
CA THR A 168 -10.62 5.36 -8.66
C THR A 168 -12.10 5.45 -8.99
N ARG A 169 -12.87 4.39 -8.73
CA ARG A 169 -14.31 4.31 -9.08
C ARG A 169 -15.23 4.81 -7.97
N HIS A 170 -14.83 4.59 -6.73
CA HIS A 170 -15.58 4.90 -5.51
C HIS A 170 -14.67 5.62 -4.51
N SER A 171 -13.89 6.59 -5.01
CA SER A 171 -12.77 7.22 -4.30
C SER A 171 -13.19 7.77 -2.93
N LYS A 172 -14.25 8.59 -2.89
CA LYS A 172 -14.77 9.19 -1.66
C LYS A 172 -15.09 8.14 -0.60
N GLN A 173 -15.89 7.13 -0.95
CA GLN A 173 -16.30 6.06 -0.04
C GLN A 173 -15.11 5.22 0.45
N THR A 174 -14.14 4.95 -0.44
CA THR A 174 -12.95 4.17 -0.11
C THR A 174 -12.02 4.96 0.83
N LEU A 175 -11.82 6.24 0.55
CA LEU A 175 -11.00 7.14 1.35
C LEU A 175 -11.62 7.41 2.73
N GLU A 176 -12.94 7.59 2.81
CA GLU A 176 -13.66 7.69 4.08
C GLU A 176 -13.46 6.44 4.95
N LYS A 177 -13.56 5.24 4.36
CA LYS A 177 -13.27 3.98 5.07
C LYS A 177 -11.83 3.89 5.56
N ILE A 178 -10.85 4.25 4.72
CA ILE A 178 -9.43 4.27 5.10
C ILE A 178 -9.21 5.28 6.22
N GLN A 179 -9.82 6.46 6.14
CA GLN A 179 -9.73 7.51 7.15
C GLN A 179 -10.26 7.04 8.50
N HIS A 180 -11.45 6.43 8.53
CA HIS A 180 -12.06 5.89 9.74
C HIS A 180 -11.21 4.79 10.37
N TYR A 181 -10.77 3.82 9.57
CA TYR A 181 -9.87 2.76 10.05
C TYR A 181 -8.55 3.31 10.59
N MET A 182 -8.00 4.35 9.95
CA MET A 182 -6.78 5.02 10.40
C MET A 182 -7.01 5.89 11.64
N GLY A 183 -8.25 6.22 11.98
CA GLY A 183 -8.61 7.10 13.10
C GLY A 183 -8.15 8.54 12.86
N LEU A 184 -8.19 9.01 11.61
CA LEU A 184 -7.80 10.38 11.26
C LEU A 184 -8.98 11.34 11.47
N ALA A 185 -8.70 12.48 12.12
CA ALA A 185 -9.72 13.48 12.42
C ALA A 185 -10.13 14.31 11.19
N GLN A 186 -9.20 14.55 10.26
CA GLN A 186 -9.44 15.29 9.04
C GLN A 186 -9.62 14.35 7.85
N PRO A 187 -10.43 14.73 6.85
CA PRO A 187 -10.56 13.95 5.64
C PRO A 187 -9.29 14.00 4.79
N PHE A 188 -9.11 12.99 3.94
CA PHE A 188 -8.12 13.07 2.87
C PHE A 188 -8.47 14.20 1.90
N PRO A 189 -7.47 14.92 1.37
CA PRO A 189 -7.72 16.00 0.43
C PRO A 189 -8.23 15.45 -0.92
N GLU A 190 -9.08 16.22 -1.60
CA GLU A 190 -9.61 15.86 -2.93
C GLU A 190 -8.51 15.89 -4.01
N ASP A 191 -7.58 16.84 -3.88
CA ASP A 191 -6.37 16.97 -4.69
C ASP A 191 -5.15 16.52 -3.88
N TYR A 192 -4.27 15.72 -4.50
CA TYR A 192 -3.04 15.25 -3.85
C TYR A 192 -1.83 16.04 -4.32
N ARG A 193 -0.89 16.30 -3.40
CA ARG A 193 0.35 17.02 -3.70
C ARG A 193 1.23 16.21 -4.65
N GLN A 194 1.91 16.90 -5.57
CA GLN A 194 3.03 16.32 -6.29
C GLN A 194 4.23 16.31 -5.35
N PHE A 195 4.77 15.13 -5.07
CA PHE A 195 5.95 14.97 -4.23
C PHE A 195 7.23 15.03 -5.05
N SER A 196 8.35 15.33 -4.40
CA SER A 196 9.67 15.39 -5.04
C SER A 196 10.04 14.09 -5.78
N LYS A 197 9.62 12.92 -5.28
CA LYS A 197 9.89 11.61 -5.90
C LYS A 197 8.83 11.12 -6.89
N THR A 198 7.87 11.98 -7.26
CA THR A 198 6.82 11.63 -8.24
C THR A 198 7.46 11.33 -9.60
N GLY A 199 7.40 10.07 -10.03
CA GLY A 199 7.94 9.62 -11.32
C GLY A 199 9.38 9.11 -11.28
N GLU A 200 10.03 9.09 -10.11
CA GLU A 200 11.37 8.51 -9.96
C GLU A 200 11.33 6.97 -9.98
N ARG A 201 12.36 6.38 -10.61
CA ARG A 201 12.57 4.93 -10.62
C ARG A 201 12.72 4.45 -9.17
N PHE A 202 12.03 3.38 -8.79
CA PHE A 202 12.00 2.81 -7.43
C PHE A 202 11.20 3.59 -6.36
N ALA A 203 10.46 4.65 -6.71
CA ALA A 203 9.52 5.32 -5.79
C ALA A 203 8.04 4.96 -6.05
N GLY A 204 7.73 4.29 -7.18
CA GLY A 204 6.37 3.84 -7.50
C GLY A 204 6.06 3.84 -8.99
N ASP A 205 4.89 4.38 -9.36
CA ASP A 205 4.47 4.47 -10.76
C ASP A 205 5.24 5.60 -11.45
N SER A 206 5.65 5.43 -12.71
CA SER A 206 6.26 6.48 -13.53
C SER A 206 5.33 6.98 -14.64
N SER A 207 4.04 6.64 -14.54
CA SER A 207 3.05 7.05 -15.53
C SER A 207 2.66 8.53 -15.37
N GLN A 208 2.26 9.18 -16.47
CA GLN A 208 1.81 10.58 -16.46
C GLN A 208 0.60 10.84 -15.52
N HIS A 209 -0.08 9.80 -15.04
CA HIS A 209 -1.30 9.94 -14.23
C HIS A 209 -1.02 10.40 -12.80
N ILE A 210 0.13 10.03 -12.22
CA ILE A 210 0.50 10.56 -10.89
C ILE A 210 0.84 12.05 -10.95
N HIS A 211 1.14 12.58 -12.13
CA HIS A 211 1.36 14.01 -12.34
C HIS A 211 0.05 14.81 -12.44
N ALA A 212 -1.11 14.17 -12.52
CA ALA A 212 -2.39 14.88 -12.65
C ALA A 212 -2.80 15.66 -11.39
N GLY A 213 -2.23 15.34 -10.22
CA GLY A 213 -2.58 15.94 -8.94
C GLY A 213 -3.99 15.58 -8.43
N LYS A 214 -4.71 14.71 -9.15
CA LYS A 214 -6.10 14.31 -8.85
C LYS A 214 -6.35 12.87 -9.24
N ILE A 215 -7.31 12.23 -8.58
CA ILE A 215 -7.71 10.87 -8.87
C ILE A 215 -8.39 10.84 -10.24
N LEU A 216 -7.74 10.21 -11.22
CA LEU A 216 -8.31 10.01 -12.55
C LEU A 216 -9.05 8.66 -12.60
N ASN A 217 -10.31 8.70 -13.02
CA ASN A 217 -11.05 7.48 -13.32
C ASN A 217 -10.49 6.87 -14.61
N LYS A 218 -9.94 5.66 -14.51
CA LYS A 218 -9.40 4.93 -15.65
C LYS A 218 -9.69 3.44 -15.50
N GLU A 219 -10.37 2.90 -16.49
CA GLU A 219 -10.59 1.46 -16.57
C GLU A 219 -9.29 0.72 -16.86
N GLY A 220 -9.14 -0.43 -16.22
CA GLY A 220 -8.04 -1.35 -16.51
C GLY A 220 -8.19 -1.96 -17.89
N ASP A 221 -7.06 -2.25 -18.53
CA ASP A 221 -7.08 -3.04 -19.77
C ASP A 221 -7.33 -4.51 -19.43
N THR A 222 -8.55 -4.98 -19.66
CA THR A 222 -8.98 -6.36 -19.41
C THR A 222 -8.91 -7.23 -20.67
N THR A 223 -8.14 -6.84 -21.69
CA THR A 223 -7.87 -7.73 -22.83
C THR A 223 -7.21 -9.01 -22.37
N ARG A 224 -7.57 -10.16 -22.98
CA ARG A 224 -6.98 -11.45 -22.61
C ARG A 224 -5.48 -11.43 -22.89
N PRO A 225 -4.60 -11.60 -21.88
CA PRO A 225 -3.17 -11.67 -22.11
C PRO A 225 -2.82 -12.92 -22.92
N ASP A 226 -1.73 -12.84 -23.69
CA ASP A 226 -1.20 -13.96 -24.46
C ASP A 226 -0.45 -14.95 -23.54
N ILE A 227 -1.22 -15.74 -22.81
CA ILE A 227 -0.78 -16.81 -21.91
C ILE A 227 -1.67 -18.05 -22.05
N ASP A 228 -1.19 -19.17 -21.53
CA ASP A 228 -1.97 -20.41 -21.40
C ASP A 228 -3.23 -20.17 -20.54
N ASP A 229 -4.35 -20.78 -20.96
CA ASP A 229 -5.62 -20.73 -20.24
C ASP A 229 -5.49 -21.31 -18.82
N ALA A 230 -4.66 -22.34 -18.64
CA ALA A 230 -4.39 -22.91 -17.33
C ALA A 230 -3.78 -21.88 -16.37
N LEU A 231 -2.76 -21.13 -16.81
CA LEU A 231 -2.12 -20.11 -16.00
C LEU A 231 -3.05 -18.91 -15.73
N LEU A 232 -3.84 -18.50 -16.72
CA LEU A 232 -4.84 -17.46 -16.52
C LEU A 232 -5.88 -17.89 -15.46
N GLN A 233 -6.33 -19.14 -15.51
CA GLN A 233 -7.24 -19.71 -14.53
C GLN A 233 -6.61 -19.75 -13.13
N GLU A 234 -5.34 -20.15 -13.01
CA GLU A 234 -4.60 -20.11 -11.73
C GLU A 234 -4.55 -18.69 -11.13
N CYS A 235 -4.34 -17.67 -11.96
CA CYS A 235 -4.35 -16.27 -11.52
C CYS A 235 -5.73 -15.84 -11.01
N GLN A 236 -6.79 -16.22 -11.74
CA GLN A 236 -8.17 -15.95 -11.35
C GLN A 236 -8.53 -16.65 -10.04
N ASP A 237 -8.19 -17.92 -9.91
CA ASP A 237 -8.45 -18.70 -8.70
C ASP A 237 -7.70 -18.14 -7.50
N ALA A 238 -6.43 -17.74 -7.68
CA ALA A 238 -5.64 -17.08 -6.64
C ALA A 238 -6.30 -15.77 -6.18
N TYR A 239 -6.71 -14.92 -7.13
CA TYR A 239 -7.41 -13.68 -6.86
C TYR A 239 -8.73 -13.90 -6.11
N VAL A 240 -9.60 -14.78 -6.61
CA VAL A 240 -10.92 -15.04 -6.00
C VAL A 240 -10.77 -15.59 -4.58
N ARG A 241 -9.88 -16.57 -4.37
CA ARG A 241 -9.62 -17.13 -3.03
C ARG A 241 -9.08 -16.07 -2.08
N CYS A 242 -8.05 -15.33 -2.49
CA CYS A 242 -7.42 -14.29 -1.67
C CYS A 242 -8.41 -13.18 -1.34
N ARG A 243 -9.12 -12.64 -2.33
CA ARG A 243 -10.14 -11.61 -2.13
C ARG A 243 -11.26 -12.06 -1.20
N THR A 244 -11.73 -13.31 -1.33
CA THR A 244 -12.78 -13.86 -0.45
C THR A 244 -12.28 -13.93 1.00
N LEU A 245 -11.07 -14.43 1.21
CA LEU A 245 -10.41 -14.43 2.51
C LEU A 245 -10.30 -13.01 3.08
N LEU A 246 -9.75 -12.08 2.31
CA LEU A 246 -9.54 -10.69 2.74
C LEU A 246 -10.85 -10.01 3.11
N LYS A 247 -11.91 -10.16 2.31
CA LYS A 247 -13.23 -9.62 2.63
C LYS A 247 -13.81 -10.21 3.91
N SER A 248 -13.66 -11.51 4.13
CA SER A 248 -14.19 -12.19 5.33
C SER A 248 -13.46 -11.82 6.63
N ARG A 249 -12.25 -11.26 6.53
CA ARG A 249 -11.39 -10.91 7.67
C ARG A 249 -11.13 -9.41 7.80
N SER A 250 -11.57 -8.62 6.83
CA SER A 250 -11.39 -7.18 6.83
C SER A 250 -12.04 -6.57 8.07
N TRP A 251 -11.38 -5.57 8.61
CA TRP A 251 -11.95 -4.67 9.60
C TRP A 251 -13.29 -4.13 9.08
N ALA A 252 -14.27 -4.12 9.99
CA ALA A 252 -15.59 -3.54 9.79
C ALA A 252 -15.89 -2.62 10.98
N GLU A 253 -16.50 -1.48 10.69
CA GLU A 253 -16.78 -0.41 11.65
C GLU A 253 -17.63 -0.90 12.84
N GLU A 254 -18.54 -1.86 12.60
CA GLU A 254 -19.39 -2.48 13.65
C GLU A 254 -18.59 -3.29 14.68
N SER A 255 -17.43 -3.85 14.31
CA SER A 255 -16.58 -4.63 15.23
C SER A 255 -15.82 -3.74 16.23
N ALA A 256 -15.61 -2.45 15.93
CA ALA A 256 -14.90 -1.52 16.80
C ALA A 256 -15.79 -0.94 17.91
N ALA A 257 -17.11 -0.92 17.73
CA ALA A 257 -18.07 -0.37 18.69
C ALA A 257 -18.38 -1.32 19.87
N ILE A 258 -18.10 -2.62 19.72
CA ILE A 258 -18.40 -3.61 20.78
C ILE A 258 -17.26 -3.69 21.81
N SER A 259 -16.01 -3.40 21.43
CA SER A 259 -14.86 -3.42 22.35
C SER A 259 -14.76 -2.19 23.25
N SER A 260 -15.44 -1.09 22.94
CA SER A 260 -15.49 0.12 23.80
C SER A 260 -16.59 0.10 24.86
N VAL A 261 -17.50 -0.89 24.83
CA VAL A 261 -18.59 -1.02 25.81
C VAL A 261 -18.22 -1.95 26.98
N ASN A 262 -17.17 -2.77 26.83
CA ASN A 262 -16.72 -3.71 27.87
C ASN A 262 -15.56 -3.20 28.76
N GLU A 263 -15.16 -1.92 28.63
CA GLU A 263 -14.18 -1.27 29.52
C GLU A 263 -14.83 -0.16 30.39
N ILE A 264 -16.01 -0.42 30.96
CA ILE A 264 -16.61 0.40 32.04
C ILE A 264 -16.93 -0.48 33.25
#